data_AF-A0A9W8LZB7-F1
#
_entry.id   AF-A0A9W8LZB7-F1
#
_cell.length_a   1.000
_cell.length_b   1.000
_cell.length_c   1.000
_cell.angle_alpha   90.00
_cell.angle_beta   90.00
_cell.angle_gamma   90.00
#
_symmetry.space_group_name_H-M   'P 1'
#
loop_
_entity.id
_entity.type
_entity.pdbx_description
1 polymer ?
#
loop_
_entity_poly.entity_id
_entity_poly.type
_entity_poly.pdbx_seq_one_letter_code
_entity_poly.pdbx_strand_id
1 'polypeptide(L)'
;MSHSSISSSSRTACETIPLGKLNATYSGWVYKFSSSSFIKSWKRRFMVLSDERLYVFKDDHPQCTHHSVIDLTTFRSVQQITNPRKTKFGLLLRSMRRPSVFDDPKAAPQELFELELYVDSESELNR
;
A
#
# COMPACT_ATOMS: atom_id res chain seq x y z
N MET A 1 14.83 -0.54 -47.29
CA MET A 1 13.60 -0.40 -46.50
C MET A 1 13.35 -1.73 -45.80
N SER A 2 13.65 -1.81 -44.50
CA SER A 2 13.31 -2.97 -43.67
C SER A 2 13.16 -2.45 -42.24
N HIS A 3 12.00 -2.66 -41.67
CA HIS A 3 11.48 -1.94 -40.51
C HIS A 3 12.11 -2.43 -39.21
N SER A 4 12.60 -1.50 -38.39
CA SER A 4 12.97 -1.76 -37.00
C SER A 4 11.69 -2.02 -36.20
N SER A 5 11.46 -3.26 -35.82
CA SER A 5 10.38 -3.64 -34.92
C SER A 5 10.64 -3.03 -33.54
N ILE A 6 9.98 -1.91 -33.24
CA ILE A 6 9.93 -1.34 -31.90
C ILE A 6 9.15 -2.33 -31.05
N SER A 7 9.86 -3.10 -30.22
CA SER A 7 9.26 -3.94 -29.21
C SER A 7 8.60 -3.05 -28.15
N SER A 8 7.30 -2.83 -28.30
CA SER A 8 6.40 -2.30 -27.28
C SER A 8 6.38 -3.24 -26.08
N SER A 9 7.36 -3.12 -25.20
CA SER A 9 7.34 -3.72 -23.86
C SER A 9 6.97 -2.65 -22.85
N SER A 10 5.70 -2.25 -22.86
CA SER A 10 5.09 -1.47 -21.79
C SER A 10 4.99 -2.32 -20.52
N ARG A 11 6.12 -2.50 -19.85
CA ARG A 11 6.17 -2.65 -18.40
C ARG A 11 6.82 -1.35 -17.94
N THR A 12 6.03 -0.35 -17.59
CA THR A 12 6.57 0.78 -16.83
C THR A 12 7.25 0.19 -15.61
N ALA A 13 8.59 0.15 -15.63
CA ALA A 13 9.38 -0.03 -14.43
C ALA A 13 8.85 1.02 -13.45
N CYS A 14 8.36 0.59 -12.28
CA CYS A 14 7.90 1.52 -11.26
C CYS A 14 9.09 2.40 -10.91
N GLU A 15 9.10 3.64 -11.41
CA GLU A 15 10.21 4.55 -11.21
C GLU A 15 10.42 4.74 -9.71
N THR A 16 11.65 4.57 -9.24
CA THR A 16 11.96 4.67 -7.82
C THR A 16 12.01 6.16 -7.43
N ILE A 17 10.93 6.65 -6.83
CA ILE A 17 10.78 8.06 -6.44
C ILE A 17 11.32 8.27 -5.00
N PRO A 18 12.25 9.22 -4.78
CA PRO A 18 12.65 9.65 -3.45
C PRO A 18 11.53 10.38 -2.69
N LEU A 19 11.52 10.28 -1.37
CA LEU A 19 10.50 10.89 -0.50
C LEU A 19 10.31 12.39 -0.77
N GLY A 20 11.40 13.15 -0.85
CA GLY A 20 11.36 14.61 -1.06
C GLY A 20 10.89 15.06 -2.45
N LYS A 21 10.56 14.12 -3.34
CA LYS A 21 9.98 14.39 -4.66
C LYS A 21 8.48 14.12 -4.75
N LEU A 22 7.87 13.54 -3.72
CA LEU A 22 6.43 13.28 -3.68
C LEU A 22 5.65 14.54 -3.29
N ASN A 23 4.50 14.75 -3.95
CA ASN A 23 3.55 15.78 -3.55
C ASN A 23 2.60 15.22 -2.48
N ALA A 24 3.11 15.08 -1.26
CA ALA A 24 2.40 14.43 -0.17
C ALA A 24 1.12 15.17 0.24
N THR A 25 -0.02 14.49 0.15
CA THR A 25 -1.27 14.96 0.77
C THR A 25 -1.24 14.70 2.27
N TYR A 26 -0.80 13.50 2.67
CA TYR A 26 -0.59 13.10 4.06
C TYR A 26 0.67 12.27 4.17
N SER A 27 1.34 12.33 5.32
CA SER A 27 2.49 11.48 5.61
C SER A 27 2.66 11.23 7.10
N GLY A 28 3.22 10.08 7.46
CA GLY A 28 3.43 9.73 8.86
C GLY A 28 3.97 8.34 9.09
N TRP A 29 4.42 8.11 10.33
CA TRP A 29 4.88 6.81 10.79
C TRP A 29 3.69 5.93 11.15
N VAL A 30 3.63 4.73 10.57
CA VAL A 30 2.59 3.73 10.86
C VAL A 30 3.20 2.34 11.01
N TYR A 31 2.56 1.48 11.77
CA TYR A 31 2.87 0.05 11.82
C TYR A 31 2.03 -0.69 10.81
N LYS A 32 2.68 -1.41 9.90
CA LYS A 32 2.03 -2.27 8.89
C LYS A 32 2.38 -3.73 9.11
N PHE A 33 1.43 -4.62 8.85
CA PHE A 33 1.72 -6.05 8.80
C PHE A 33 2.50 -6.39 7.52
N SER A 34 3.72 -6.87 7.69
CA SER A 34 4.60 -7.26 6.59
C SER A 34 4.48 -8.76 6.36
N SER A 35 3.89 -9.18 5.25
CA SER A 35 3.93 -10.57 4.76
C SER A 35 5.06 -10.83 3.75
N SER A 36 5.76 -9.79 3.29
CA SER A 36 6.80 -9.85 2.25
C SER A 36 8.15 -10.40 2.71
N SER A 37 8.27 -10.90 3.94
CA SER A 37 9.50 -11.52 4.47
C SER A 37 9.16 -12.91 4.99
N PHE A 38 10.15 -13.81 5.08
CA PHE A 38 9.97 -15.17 5.64
C PHE A 38 9.35 -15.18 7.05
N ILE A 39 9.46 -14.06 7.77
CA ILE A 39 8.83 -13.84 9.07
C ILE A 39 7.75 -12.77 8.90
N LYS A 40 6.50 -13.15 9.18
CA LYS A 40 5.39 -12.21 9.29
C LYS A 40 5.55 -11.40 10.56
N SER A 41 5.70 -10.09 10.43
CA SER A 41 5.85 -9.19 11.57
C SER A 41 5.32 -7.80 11.28
N TRP A 42 5.10 -7.06 12.36
CA TRP A 42 4.70 -5.67 12.28
C TRP A 42 5.93 -4.79 12.15
N LYS A 43 5.92 -3.92 11.16
CA LYS A 43 7.06 -3.05 10.86
C LYS A 43 6.61 -1.60 10.87
N ARG A 44 7.34 -0.77 11.62
CA ARG A 44 7.18 0.69 11.59
C ARG A 44 7.72 1.22 10.27
N ARG A 45 6.91 1.97 9.52
CA ARG A 45 7.24 2.49 8.20
C ARG A 45 6.72 3.92 8.07
N PHE A 46 7.49 4.76 7.40
CA PHE A 46 7.02 6.07 7.02
C PHE A 46 6.19 5.91 5.76
N MET A 47 4.91 6.29 5.81
CA MET A 47 4.00 6.19 4.67
C MET A 47 3.61 7.56 4.17
N VAL A 48 3.46 7.68 2.86
CA VAL A 48 3.06 8.91 2.19
C VAL A 48 1.90 8.62 1.25
N LEU A 49 0.81 9.37 1.42
CA LEU A 49 -0.29 9.41 0.48
C LEU A 49 0.00 10.48 -0.58
N SER A 50 0.14 10.06 -1.83
CA SER A 50 0.29 10.95 -3.00
C SER A 50 -0.38 10.28 -4.20
N ASP A 51 -1.16 11.03 -4.97
CA ASP A 51 -1.74 10.58 -6.25
C ASP A 51 -2.47 9.22 -6.16
N GLU A 52 -3.35 9.07 -5.15
CA GLU A 52 -4.12 7.84 -4.89
C GLU A 52 -3.28 6.60 -4.60
N ARG A 53 -2.00 6.79 -4.25
CA ARG A 53 -1.06 5.72 -3.90
C ARG A 53 -0.51 5.95 -2.50
N LEU A 54 -0.31 4.84 -1.81
CA LEU A 54 0.39 4.83 -0.53
C LEU A 54 1.82 4.33 -0.76
N TYR A 55 2.77 5.26 -0.73
CA TYR A 55 4.19 4.97 -0.80
C TYR A 55 4.70 4.59 0.59
N VAL A 56 5.48 3.52 0.67
CA VAL A 56 5.99 2.98 1.94
C VAL A 56 7.51 3.10 1.96
N PHE A 57 8.05 3.87 2.89
CA PHE A 57 9.49 4.10 3.08
C PHE A 57 9.98 3.43 4.37
N LYS A 58 11.29 3.14 4.41
CA LYS A 58 11.93 2.60 5.61
C LYS A 58 12.20 3.69 6.66
N ASP A 59 12.38 4.93 6.21
CA ASP A 59 12.64 6.12 7.01
C ASP A 59 12.02 7.35 6.35
N ASP A 60 12.09 8.50 7.05
CA ASP A 60 11.54 9.79 6.64
C ASP A 60 12.60 10.74 6.05
N HIS A 61 13.77 10.23 5.66
CA HIS A 61 14.80 11.05 5.05
C HIS A 61 14.40 11.43 3.61
N PRO A 62 14.56 12.69 3.16
CA PRO A 62 14.09 13.14 1.84
C PRO A 62 14.67 12.36 0.65
N GLN A 63 15.86 11.78 0.80
CA GLN A 63 16.52 10.96 -0.22
C GLN A 63 16.16 9.46 -0.15
N CYS A 64 15.41 9.05 0.87
CA CYS A 64 14.98 7.67 1.00
C CYS A 64 14.04 7.33 -0.14
N THR A 65 14.27 6.17 -0.76
CA THR A 65 13.42 5.66 -1.82
C THR A 65 12.36 4.73 -1.26
N HIS A 66 11.20 4.71 -1.91
CA HIS A 66 10.11 3.87 -1.45
C HIS A 66 10.48 2.39 -1.56
N HIS A 67 10.13 1.64 -0.52
CA HIS A 67 10.26 0.20 -0.45
C HIS A 67 9.13 -0.53 -1.18
N SER A 68 7.92 0.04 -1.16
CA SER A 68 6.76 -0.50 -1.88
C SER A 68 5.73 0.59 -2.16
N VAL A 69 4.91 0.39 -3.18
CA VAL A 69 3.77 1.25 -3.52
C VAL A 69 2.49 0.42 -3.45
N ILE A 70 1.48 0.95 -2.77
CA ILE A 70 0.15 0.34 -2.68
C ILE A 70 -0.81 1.21 -3.48
N ASP A 71 -1.40 0.64 -4.51
CA ASP A 71 -2.42 1.29 -5.32
C ASP A 71 -3.77 1.29 -4.60
N LEU A 72 -4.22 2.47 -4.15
CA LEU A 72 -5.46 2.59 -3.39
C LEU A 72 -6.71 2.50 -4.27
N THR A 73 -6.59 2.60 -5.59
CA THR A 73 -7.72 2.44 -6.51
C THR A 73 -8.34 1.04 -6.47
N THR A 74 -7.61 0.07 -5.91
CA THR A 74 -8.06 -1.31 -5.69
C THR A 74 -8.82 -1.51 -4.39
N PHE A 75 -8.84 -0.50 -3.51
CA PHE A 75 -9.51 -0.55 -2.21
C PHE A 75 -10.90 0.09 -2.30
N ARG A 76 -11.83 -0.42 -1.50
CA ARG A 76 -13.25 -0.03 -1.56
C ARG A 76 -13.82 0.37 -0.22
N SER A 77 -13.19 -0.03 0.87
CA SER A 77 -13.60 0.39 2.20
C SER A 77 -12.40 0.57 3.12
N VAL A 78 -12.59 1.48 4.06
CA VAL A 78 -11.71 1.75 5.19
C VAL A 78 -12.55 1.58 6.45
N GLN A 79 -12.04 0.83 7.41
CA GLN A 79 -12.69 0.62 8.70
C GLN A 79 -11.70 0.93 9.81
N GLN A 80 -12.15 1.68 10.81
CA GLN A 80 -11.41 1.80 12.07
C GLN A 80 -11.49 0.48 12.84
N ILE A 81 -10.33 -0.02 13.25
CA ILE A 81 -10.20 -1.23 14.03
C ILE A 81 -9.40 -0.93 15.31
N THR A 82 -9.67 -1.71 16.36
CA THR A 82 -8.89 -1.65 17.59
C THR A 82 -8.18 -2.98 17.78
N ASN A 83 -6.98 -2.96 18.35
CA ASN A 83 -6.31 -4.19 18.74
C ASN A 83 -5.77 -4.06 20.16
N PRO A 84 -6.34 -4.79 21.14
CA PRO A 84 -5.97 -4.67 22.54
C PRO A 84 -4.48 -4.94 22.81
N ARG A 85 -3.81 -5.69 21.92
CA ARG A 85 -2.40 -6.07 22.07
C ARG A 85 -1.43 -5.10 21.40
N LYS A 86 -1.94 -4.08 20.71
CA LYS A 86 -1.12 -3.12 19.95
C LYS A 86 -1.48 -1.70 20.31
N THR A 87 -2.68 -1.28 19.91
CA THR A 87 -3.15 0.11 20.00
C THR A 87 -4.64 0.14 19.67
N LYS A 88 -5.33 1.13 20.22
CA LYS A 88 -6.75 1.42 19.94
C LYS A 88 -6.94 2.14 18.60
N PHE A 89 -5.87 2.51 17.90
CA PHE A 89 -5.87 3.38 16.73
C PHE A 89 -5.41 2.61 15.50
N GLY A 90 -6.30 1.79 14.94
CA GLY A 90 -6.02 0.98 13.76
C GLY A 90 -6.96 1.29 12.59
N LEU A 91 -6.46 1.02 11.39
CA LEU A 91 -7.22 1.06 10.14
C LEU A 91 -7.09 -0.26 9.41
N LEU A 92 -8.20 -0.74 8.87
CA LEU A 92 -8.27 -1.87 7.96
C LEU A 92 -8.75 -1.36 6.61
N LEU A 93 -7.90 -1.47 5.59
CA LEU A 93 -8.29 -1.21 4.21
C LEU A 93 -8.57 -2.54 3.52
N ARG A 94 -9.73 -2.65 2.88
CA ARG A 94 -10.13 -3.86 2.15
C ARG A 94 -10.16 -3.63 0.65
N SER A 95 -9.41 -4.45 -0.07
CA SER A 95 -9.50 -4.54 -1.52
C SER A 95 -10.63 -5.47 -1.92
N MET A 96 -11.32 -5.14 -3.02
CA MET A 96 -12.11 -6.14 -3.73
C MET A 96 -11.30 -6.61 -4.93
N ARG A 97 -11.09 -7.93 -5.04
CA ARG A 97 -10.67 -8.49 -6.33
C ARG A 97 -11.81 -8.19 -7.31
N ARG A 98 -11.49 -7.62 -8.48
CA ARG A 98 -12.48 -7.62 -9.57
C ARG A 98 -12.73 -9.10 -9.90
N PRO A 99 -13.99 -9.58 -9.87
CA PRO A 99 -14.29 -10.91 -10.36
C PRO A 99 -13.76 -11.02 -11.80
N SER A 100 -12.89 -11.98 -12.04
CA SER A 100 -12.49 -12.34 -13.39
C SER A 100 -13.70 -12.89 -14.13
N VAL A 101 -13.83 -12.62 -15.43
CA VAL A 101 -14.86 -13.27 -16.27
C VAL A 101 -14.66 -14.79 -16.30
N PHE A 102 -13.45 -15.25 -15.95
CA PHE A 102 -13.10 -16.66 -15.83
C PHE A 102 -13.28 -17.23 -14.41
N ASP A 103 -13.68 -16.42 -13.43
CA ASP A 103 -13.97 -16.94 -12.09
C ASP A 103 -15.29 -17.71 -12.10
N ASP A 104 -15.31 -18.89 -11.47
CA ASP A 104 -16.53 -19.67 -11.31
C ASP A 104 -17.52 -18.89 -10.41
N PRO A 105 -18.75 -18.60 -10.88
CA PRO A 105 -19.76 -17.88 -10.09
C PRO A 105 -20.17 -18.60 -8.80
N LYS A 106 -19.83 -19.89 -8.61
CA LYS A 106 -20.00 -20.63 -7.36
C LYS A 106 -18.75 -20.71 -6.49
N ALA A 107 -17.58 -20.23 -6.96
CA ALA A 107 -16.38 -20.21 -6.14
C ALA A 107 -16.55 -19.23 -4.97
N ALA A 108 -16.07 -19.63 -3.79
CA ALA A 108 -15.99 -18.73 -2.64
C ALA A 108 -15.20 -17.46 -3.01
N PRO A 109 -15.56 -16.28 -2.48
CA PRO A 109 -14.84 -15.04 -2.76
C PRO A 109 -13.33 -15.23 -2.55
N GLN A 110 -12.56 -15.12 -3.63
CA GLN A 110 -11.10 -15.25 -3.57
C GLN A 110 -10.52 -14.14 -2.69
N GLU A 111 -9.51 -14.48 -1.88
CA GLU A 111 -8.93 -13.66 -0.80
C GLU A 111 -8.94 -12.14 -1.07
N LEU A 112 -9.72 -11.43 -0.27
CA LEU A 112 -9.67 -9.97 -0.15
C LEU A 112 -8.28 -9.59 0.36
N PHE A 113 -7.56 -8.72 -0.36
CA PHE A 113 -6.33 -8.17 0.20
C PHE A 113 -6.68 -7.19 1.31
N GLU A 114 -6.31 -7.54 2.53
CA GLU A 114 -6.49 -6.73 3.72
C GLU A 114 -5.17 -6.05 4.10
N LEU A 115 -5.21 -4.72 4.24
CA LEU A 115 -4.10 -3.93 4.74
C LEU A 115 -4.47 -3.39 6.12
N GLU A 116 -3.88 -3.97 7.15
CA GLU A 116 -3.98 -3.46 8.51
C GLU A 116 -2.83 -2.48 8.81
N LEU A 117 -3.20 -1.32 9.34
CA LEU A 117 -2.32 -0.24 9.77
C LEU A 117 -2.65 0.14 11.21
N TYR A 118 -1.63 0.49 11.98
CA TYR A 118 -1.79 0.97 13.36
C TYR A 118 -0.90 2.19 13.61
N VAL A 119 -1.35 3.08 14.49
CA VAL A 119 -0.61 4.25 14.97
C VAL A 119 -0.56 4.29 16.50
N ASP A 120 0.38 5.05 17.06
CA ASP A 120 0.62 5.04 18.51
C ASP A 120 -0.38 5.93 19.26
N SER A 121 -0.98 6.92 18.59
CA SER A 121 -1.99 7.83 19.19
C SER A 121 -3.16 8.18 18.26
N GLU A 122 -4.29 8.60 18.84
CA GLU A 122 -5.46 9.09 18.09
C GLU A 122 -5.12 10.33 17.23
N SER A 123 -4.27 11.21 17.74
CA SER A 123 -3.84 12.40 17.02
C SER A 123 -3.05 12.11 15.75
N GLU A 124 -2.40 10.94 15.67
CA GLU A 124 -1.72 10.48 14.44
C GLU A 124 -2.69 9.87 13.44
N LEU A 125 -3.86 9.40 13.88
CA LEU A 125 -4.87 8.79 13.02
C LEU A 125 -5.71 9.84 12.27
N ASN A 126 -5.98 10.97 12.92
CA ASN A 126 -6.89 12.01 12.43
C ASN A 126 -6.17 13.20 11.76
N ARG A 127 -4.92 13.01 11.34
CA ARG A 127 -4.13 14.00 10.60
C ARG A 127 -4.40 13.91 9.11
#